data_AF-A0A965RBG3-F1
#
_entry.id   AF-A0A965RBG3-F1
#
_cell.length_a   1.000
_cell.length_b   1.000
_cell.length_c   1.000
_cell.angle_alpha   90.00
_cell.angle_beta   90.00
_cell.angle_gamma   90.00
#
_symmetry.space_group_name_H-M   'P 1'
#
loop_
_entity.id
_entity.type
_entity.pdbx_description
1 polymer ?
#
loop_
_entity_poly.entity_id
_entity_poly.type
_entity_poly.pdbx_seq_one_letter_code
_entity_poly.pdbx_strand_id
1 'polypeptide(L)'
;MKDSIRQRLDRQSDRYEEVGRLLADPQMDGGSNQFRELSMEYARLTPLAERYDAFRNLERELKNARALTEDADPAMRVLGEDEAKRLELSIADEELALRKMLVPVDPRDGQNVYLEIRAGTGGDEAAIFAGDLLRMYSRYAERQGWQIETLSESPGEHGGYREVICRVIGSGVFSKLKF
;
A
#
# COMPACT_ATOMS: atom_id res chain seq x y z
N MET A 1 -11.77 2.25 16.61
CA MET A 1 -11.75 2.93 15.29
C MET A 1 -12.44 4.29 15.29
N LYS A 2 -11.86 5.29 14.61
CA LYS A 2 -12.54 6.58 14.36
C LYS A 2 -13.73 6.37 13.42
N ASP A 3 -14.87 7.01 13.69
CA ASP A 3 -16.10 6.84 12.91
C ASP A 3 -15.92 7.15 11.41
N SER A 4 -15.15 8.17 11.08
CA SER A 4 -14.88 8.54 9.67
C SER A 4 -14.11 7.46 8.90
N ILE A 5 -13.27 6.68 9.60
CA ILE A 5 -12.52 5.55 9.00
C ILE A 5 -13.46 4.37 8.79
N ARG A 6 -14.28 4.05 9.81
CA ARG A 6 -15.31 3.01 9.71
C ARG A 6 -16.27 3.26 8.54
N GLN A 7 -16.82 4.47 8.43
CA GLN A 7 -17.68 4.84 7.31
C GLN A 7 -17.01 4.75 5.92
N ARG A 8 -15.68 4.88 5.85
CA ARG A 8 -14.95 4.65 4.59
C ARG A 8 -14.83 3.16 4.28
N LEU A 9 -14.56 2.33 5.28
CA LEU A 9 -14.51 0.86 5.12
C LEU A 9 -15.88 0.30 4.74
N ASP A 10 -16.93 0.75 5.42
CA ASP A 10 -18.32 0.35 5.12
C ASP A 10 -18.65 0.66 3.66
N ARG A 11 -18.37 1.87 3.17
CA ARG A 11 -18.59 2.24 1.77
C ARG A 11 -17.82 1.38 0.76
N GLN A 12 -16.59 0.98 1.08
CA GLN A 12 -15.80 0.11 0.19
C GLN A 12 -16.33 -1.34 0.22
N SER A 13 -16.79 -1.81 1.38
CA SER A 13 -17.44 -3.11 1.54
C SER A 13 -18.77 -3.17 0.79
N ASP A 14 -19.61 -2.14 0.92
CA ASP A 14 -20.88 -2.03 0.21
C ASP A 14 -20.67 -2.05 -1.31
N ARG A 15 -19.63 -1.34 -1.78
CA ARG A 15 -19.25 -1.34 -3.20
C ARG A 15 -18.75 -2.71 -3.65
N TYR A 16 -17.96 -3.41 -2.83
CA TYR A 16 -17.52 -4.77 -3.12
C TYR A 16 -18.70 -5.72 -3.31
N GLU A 17 -19.67 -5.69 -2.40
CA GLU A 17 -20.88 -6.50 -2.49
C GLU A 17 -21.73 -6.13 -3.71
N GLU A 18 -21.88 -4.83 -4.00
CA GLU A 18 -22.60 -4.34 -5.18
C GLU A 18 -21.96 -4.84 -6.48
N VAL A 19 -20.64 -4.67 -6.64
CA VAL A 19 -19.91 -5.13 -7.83
C VAL A 19 -20.02 -6.65 -7.97
N GLY A 20 -19.92 -7.40 -6.87
CA GLY A 20 -20.12 -8.84 -6.87
C GLY A 20 -21.51 -9.26 -7.36
N ARG A 21 -22.56 -8.55 -6.93
CA ARG A 21 -23.93 -8.78 -7.44
C ARG A 21 -24.06 -8.47 -8.93
N LEU A 22 -23.47 -7.38 -9.40
CA LEU A 22 -23.49 -7.01 -10.82
C LEU A 22 -22.77 -8.05 -11.70
N LEU A 23 -21.64 -8.57 -11.24
CA LEU A 23 -20.90 -9.62 -11.94
C LEU A 23 -21.64 -10.97 -11.96
N ALA A 24 -22.48 -11.22 -10.96
CA ALA A 24 -23.30 -12.44 -10.87
C ALA A 24 -24.64 -12.34 -11.63
N ASP A 25 -24.99 -11.16 -12.18
CA ASP A 25 -26.23 -10.97 -12.92
C ASP A 25 -26.23 -11.79 -14.23
N PRO A 26 -27.22 -12.68 -14.47
CA PRO A 26 -27.32 -13.44 -15.72
C PRO A 26 -27.43 -12.59 -16.99
N GLN A 27 -27.82 -11.32 -16.89
CA GLN A 27 -27.88 -10.38 -18.02
C GLN A 27 -26.52 -9.76 -18.35
N MET A 28 -25.50 -9.96 -17.51
CA MET A 28 -24.16 -9.43 -17.72
C MET A 28 -23.44 -10.21 -18.83
N ASP A 29 -23.04 -9.51 -19.88
CA ASP A 29 -22.18 -10.08 -20.93
C ASP A 29 -20.72 -10.13 -20.45
N GLY A 30 -20.22 -11.34 -20.21
CA GLY A 30 -18.86 -11.62 -19.77
C GLY A 30 -17.76 -11.16 -20.73
N GLY A 31 -18.08 -10.89 -22.01
CA GLY A 31 -17.14 -10.35 -22.99
C GLY A 31 -17.08 -8.81 -23.03
N SER A 32 -17.97 -8.12 -22.31
CA SER A 32 -18.10 -6.67 -22.40
C SER A 32 -16.98 -5.91 -21.67
N ASN A 33 -16.72 -4.68 -22.11
CA ASN A 33 -15.82 -3.77 -21.40
C ASN A 33 -16.27 -3.53 -19.94
N GLN A 34 -17.59 -3.44 -19.72
CA GLN A 34 -18.17 -3.27 -18.40
C GLN A 34 -17.84 -4.45 -17.48
N PHE A 35 -17.96 -5.69 -17.95
CA PHE A 35 -17.58 -6.88 -17.18
C PHE A 35 -16.10 -6.85 -16.79
N ARG A 36 -15.22 -6.46 -17.72
CA ARG A 36 -13.78 -6.36 -17.47
C ARG A 36 -13.46 -5.29 -16.42
N GLU A 37 -14.10 -4.12 -16.51
CA GLU A 37 -13.93 -3.03 -15.56
C GLU A 37 -14.41 -3.42 -14.15
N LEU A 38 -15.61 -4.00 -14.05
CA LEU A 38 -16.16 -4.48 -12.79
C LEU A 38 -15.34 -5.63 -12.20
N SER A 39 -14.81 -6.54 -13.02
CA SER A 39 -13.92 -7.61 -12.56
C SER A 39 -12.62 -7.07 -11.96
N MET A 40 -12.03 -6.04 -12.60
CA MET A 40 -10.83 -5.36 -12.09
C MET A 40 -11.13 -4.56 -10.82
N GLU A 41 -12.31 -3.94 -10.72
CA GLU A 41 -12.76 -3.26 -9.51
C GLU A 41 -12.96 -4.26 -8.36
N TYR A 42 -13.68 -5.36 -8.61
CA TYR A 42 -13.91 -6.42 -7.65
C TYR A 42 -12.60 -6.95 -7.08
N ALA A 43 -11.68 -7.36 -7.95
CA ALA A 43 -10.37 -7.87 -7.54
C ALA A 43 -9.55 -6.86 -6.72
N ARG A 44 -9.72 -5.56 -6.96
CA ARG A 44 -9.06 -4.50 -6.19
C ARG A 44 -9.69 -4.31 -4.81
N LEU A 45 -10.99 -4.49 -4.69
CA LEU A 45 -11.74 -4.32 -3.44
C LEU A 45 -11.67 -5.56 -2.54
N THR A 46 -11.56 -6.76 -3.11
CA THR A 46 -11.55 -8.05 -2.38
C THR A 46 -10.62 -8.04 -1.16
N PRO A 47 -9.33 -7.65 -1.26
CA PRO A 47 -8.43 -7.74 -0.12
C PRO A 47 -8.85 -6.84 1.05
N LEU A 48 -9.45 -5.67 0.76
CA LEU A 48 -9.93 -4.76 1.80
C LEU A 48 -11.22 -5.28 2.43
N ALA A 49 -12.15 -5.79 1.61
CA ALA A 49 -13.44 -6.30 2.07
C ALA A 49 -13.28 -7.54 2.96
N GLU A 50 -12.52 -8.55 2.51
CA GLU A 50 -12.27 -9.78 3.30
C GLU A 50 -11.59 -9.47 4.64
N ARG A 51 -10.65 -8.53 4.62
CA ARG A 51 -9.94 -8.10 5.81
C ARG A 51 -10.85 -7.34 6.78
N TYR A 52 -11.73 -6.50 6.26
CA TYR A 52 -12.72 -5.79 7.07
C TYR A 52 -13.74 -6.76 7.68
N ASP A 53 -14.14 -7.81 6.95
CA ASP A 53 -14.98 -8.87 7.49
C ASP A 53 -14.32 -9.62 8.64
N ALA A 54 -13.05 -9.97 8.50
CA ALA A 54 -12.28 -10.57 9.59
C ALA A 54 -12.24 -9.65 10.83
N PHE A 55 -12.04 -8.34 10.64
CA PHE A 55 -12.11 -7.36 11.72
C PHE A 55 -13.50 -7.33 12.40
N ARG A 56 -14.59 -7.31 11.63
CA ARG A 56 -15.97 -7.36 12.17
C ARG A 56 -16.22 -8.66 12.94
N ASN A 57 -15.60 -9.77 12.53
CA ASN A 57 -15.67 -11.05 13.26
C ASN A 57 -14.99 -10.94 14.62
N LEU A 58 -13.77 -10.39 14.67
CA LEU A 58 -13.05 -10.18 15.93
C LEU A 58 -13.85 -9.30 16.91
N GLU A 59 -14.54 -8.26 16.42
CA GLU A 59 -15.40 -7.44 17.28
C GLU A 59 -16.60 -8.22 17.84
N ARG A 60 -17.18 -9.13 17.05
CA ARG A 60 -18.26 -10.03 17.51
C ARG A 60 -17.74 -11.03 18.53
N GLU A 61 -16.57 -11.62 18.30
CA GLU A 61 -15.89 -12.51 19.24
C GLU A 61 -15.60 -11.80 20.56
N LEU A 62 -15.09 -10.56 20.50
CA LEU A 62 -14.81 -9.76 21.70
C LEU A 62 -16.08 -9.50 22.51
N LYS A 63 -17.19 -9.20 21.83
CA LYS A 63 -18.50 -9.03 22.49
C LYS A 63 -18.92 -10.32 23.22
N ASN A 64 -18.73 -11.48 22.60
CA ASN A 64 -19.05 -12.77 23.20
C ASN A 64 -18.12 -13.09 24.38
N ALA A 65 -16.81 -12.84 24.25
CA ALA A 65 -15.84 -13.03 25.32
C ALA A 65 -16.15 -12.15 26.54
N ARG A 66 -16.53 -10.88 26.31
CA ARG A 66 -16.98 -9.98 27.37
C ARG A 66 -18.25 -10.46 28.06
N ALA A 67 -19.19 -11.07 27.36
CA ALA A 67 -20.38 -11.65 27.98
C ALA A 67 -20.04 -12.78 28.97
N LEU A 68 -18.97 -13.55 28.72
CA LEU A 68 -18.49 -14.60 29.66
C LEU A 68 -17.95 -14.02 30.97
N THR A 69 -17.54 -12.74 31.00
CA THR A 69 -17.08 -12.08 32.23
C THR A 69 -18.20 -11.85 33.24
N GLU A 70 -19.46 -11.94 32.81
CA GLU A 70 -20.65 -11.83 33.65
C GLU A 70 -21.19 -13.19 34.10
N ASP A 71 -20.52 -14.30 33.75
CA ASP A 71 -20.94 -15.65 34.10
C ASP A 71 -20.89 -15.88 35.63
N ALA A 72 -21.76 -16.75 36.14
CA ALA A 72 -21.80 -17.11 37.55
C ALA A 72 -20.56 -17.91 37.98
N ASP A 73 -20.00 -18.72 37.09
CA ASP A 73 -18.80 -19.51 37.34
C ASP A 73 -17.52 -18.64 37.30
N PRO A 74 -16.75 -18.55 38.40
CA PRO A 74 -15.48 -17.82 38.43
C PRO A 74 -14.47 -18.26 37.36
N ALA A 75 -14.43 -19.54 36.99
CA ALA A 75 -13.51 -20.04 35.98
C ALA A 75 -13.88 -19.49 34.59
N MET A 76 -15.17 -19.42 34.27
CA MET A 76 -15.67 -18.86 33.01
C MET A 76 -15.39 -17.36 32.90
N ARG A 77 -15.47 -16.61 34.01
CA ARG A 77 -15.12 -15.19 34.02
C ARG A 77 -13.65 -14.95 33.68
N VAL A 78 -12.74 -15.71 34.28
CA VAL A 78 -11.30 -15.62 34.01
C VAL A 78 -11.00 -15.94 32.54
N LEU A 79 -11.64 -16.99 32.00
CA LEU A 79 -11.52 -17.33 30.57
C LEU A 79 -11.99 -16.19 29.66
N GLY A 80 -13.13 -15.57 29.99
CA GLY A 80 -13.65 -14.41 29.27
C GLY A 80 -12.72 -13.21 29.29
N GLU A 81 -12.11 -12.91 30.45
CA GLU A 81 -11.17 -11.80 30.61
C GLU A 81 -9.89 -11.99 29.78
N ASP A 82 -9.31 -13.19 29.82
CA ASP A 82 -8.07 -13.49 29.09
C ASP A 82 -8.31 -13.49 27.57
N GLU A 83 -9.44 -14.04 27.13
CA GLU A 83 -9.82 -14.02 25.72
C GLU A 83 -10.14 -12.59 25.24
N ALA A 84 -10.83 -11.79 26.05
CA ALA A 84 -11.09 -10.38 25.72
C ALA A 84 -9.79 -9.59 25.54
N LYS A 85 -8.79 -9.77 26.42
CA LYS A 85 -7.48 -9.12 26.28
C LYS A 85 -6.77 -9.53 24.98
N ARG A 86 -6.81 -10.82 24.62
CA ARG A 86 -6.22 -11.33 23.37
C ARG A 86 -6.88 -10.72 22.13
N LEU A 87 -8.21 -10.66 22.14
CA LEU A 87 -9.01 -10.11 21.04
C LEU A 87 -8.83 -8.60 20.91
N GLU A 88 -8.72 -7.86 22.00
CA GLU A 88 -8.45 -6.41 21.98
C GLU A 88 -7.12 -6.08 21.30
N LEU A 89 -6.07 -6.86 21.56
CA LEU A 89 -4.78 -6.72 20.88
C LEU A 89 -4.90 -7.03 19.38
N SER A 90 -5.60 -8.12 19.04
CA SER A 90 -5.82 -8.51 17.65
C SER A 90 -6.62 -7.46 16.87
N ILE A 91 -7.65 -6.88 17.48
CA ILE A 91 -8.45 -5.78 16.92
C ILE A 91 -7.59 -4.53 16.70
N ALA A 92 -6.70 -4.20 17.64
CA ALA A 92 -5.82 -3.03 17.51
C ALA A 92 -4.85 -3.17 16.33
N ASP A 93 -4.22 -4.34 16.17
CA ASP A 93 -3.32 -4.63 15.06
C ASP A 93 -4.06 -4.61 13.71
N GLU A 94 -5.25 -5.20 13.69
CA GLU A 94 -6.06 -5.28 12.49
C GLU A 94 -6.63 -3.92 12.08
N GLU A 95 -7.01 -3.08 13.04
CA GLU A 95 -7.38 -1.69 12.81
C GLU A 95 -6.23 -0.90 12.17
N LEU A 96 -4.99 -1.09 12.65
CA LEU A 96 -3.81 -0.43 12.06
C LEU A 96 -3.57 -0.89 10.62
N ALA A 97 -3.74 -2.18 10.33
CA ALA A 97 -3.56 -2.71 8.99
C ALA A 97 -4.63 -2.18 8.01
N LEU A 98 -5.91 -2.18 8.41
CA LEU A 98 -7.00 -1.59 7.62
C LEU A 98 -6.76 -0.11 7.32
N ARG A 99 -6.29 0.66 8.32
CA ARG A 99 -5.95 2.08 8.12
C ARG A 99 -4.88 2.28 7.05
N LYS A 100 -3.86 1.42 7.00
CA LYS A 100 -2.80 1.48 5.97
C LYS A 100 -3.36 1.22 4.59
N MET A 101 -4.33 0.31 4.45
CA MET A 101 -4.96 0.00 3.16
C MET A 101 -5.86 1.13 2.63
N LEU A 102 -6.36 2.01 3.50
CA LEU A 102 -7.16 3.18 3.10
C LEU A 102 -6.32 4.38 2.65
N VAL A 103 -5.00 4.29 2.73
CA VAL A 103 -4.10 5.31 2.20
C VAL A 103 -4.21 5.25 0.68
N PRO A 104 -4.65 6.34 0.01
CA PRO A 104 -4.72 6.36 -1.44
C PRO A 104 -3.35 6.03 -2.02
N VAL A 105 -3.31 5.03 -2.90
CA VAL A 105 -2.11 4.75 -3.70
C VAL A 105 -1.92 5.92 -4.66
N ASP A 106 -0.70 6.45 -4.77
CA ASP A 106 -0.43 7.49 -5.77
C ASP A 106 -0.61 6.83 -7.15
N PRO A 107 -1.42 7.39 -8.07
CA PRO A 107 -1.58 6.82 -9.41
C PRO A 107 -0.25 6.68 -10.16
N ARG A 108 0.79 7.40 -9.73
CA ARG A 108 2.14 7.32 -10.27
C ARG A 108 3.02 6.28 -9.58
N ASP A 109 2.62 5.68 -8.46
CA ASP A 109 3.48 4.76 -7.67
C ASP A 109 4.00 3.59 -8.52
N GLY A 110 3.24 3.14 -9.53
CA GLY A 110 3.65 2.11 -10.49
C GLY A 110 4.41 2.61 -11.74
N GLN A 111 4.69 3.91 -11.84
CA GLN A 111 5.35 4.50 -13.01
C GLN A 111 6.88 4.46 -12.88
N ASN A 112 7.53 4.41 -14.05
CA ASN A 112 8.96 4.68 -14.22
C ASN A 112 9.25 6.15 -13.93
N VAL A 113 10.51 6.49 -13.65
CA VAL A 113 10.91 7.89 -13.38
C VAL A 113 12.06 8.34 -14.25
N TYR A 114 12.16 9.65 -14.44
CA TYR A 114 13.40 10.29 -14.85
C TYR A 114 14.12 10.80 -13.59
N LEU A 115 15.35 10.34 -13.40
CA LEU A 115 16.24 10.80 -12.35
C LEU A 115 17.19 11.83 -12.95
N GLU A 116 17.06 13.07 -12.51
CA GLU A 116 17.91 14.18 -12.93
C GLU A 116 18.79 14.61 -11.75
N ILE A 117 20.10 14.46 -11.90
CA ILE A 117 21.10 14.83 -10.89
C ILE A 117 21.91 15.99 -11.44
N ARG A 118 21.91 17.12 -10.72
CA ARG A 118 22.61 18.35 -11.11
C ARG A 118 23.59 18.77 -10.03
N ALA A 119 24.80 19.15 -10.43
CA ALA A 119 25.77 19.75 -9.54
C ALA A 119 25.24 21.11 -9.04
N GLY A 120 25.24 21.29 -7.71
CA GLY A 120 24.89 22.55 -7.07
C GLY A 120 26.09 23.49 -6.95
N THR A 121 26.16 24.21 -5.83
CA THR A 121 27.33 25.02 -5.47
C THR A 121 28.51 24.13 -5.07
N GLY A 122 29.74 24.50 -5.47
CA GLY A 122 30.95 23.75 -5.12
C GLY A 122 31.81 23.30 -6.31
N GLY A 123 31.43 23.67 -7.54
CA GLY A 123 32.25 23.41 -8.74
C GLY A 123 32.54 21.92 -8.92
N ASP A 124 33.81 21.56 -8.96
CA ASP A 124 34.26 20.17 -9.16
C ASP A 124 33.81 19.21 -8.07
N GLU A 125 33.76 19.66 -6.81
CA GLU A 125 33.33 18.83 -5.68
C GLU A 125 31.85 18.46 -5.82
N ALA A 126 31.03 19.40 -6.28
CA ALA A 126 29.62 19.17 -6.56
C ALA A 126 29.42 18.22 -7.76
N ALA A 127 30.27 18.32 -8.78
CA ALA A 127 30.23 17.42 -9.93
C ALA A 127 30.60 15.98 -9.54
N ILE A 128 31.66 15.81 -8.75
CA ILE A 128 32.07 14.51 -8.20
C ILE A 128 30.94 13.91 -7.36
N PHE A 129 30.32 14.72 -6.49
CA PHE A 129 29.20 14.26 -5.66
C PHE A 129 27.97 13.85 -6.48
N ALA A 130 27.66 14.55 -7.58
CA ALA A 130 26.60 14.13 -8.50
C ALA A 130 26.91 12.75 -9.13
N GLY A 131 28.18 12.47 -9.44
CA GLY A 131 28.64 11.14 -9.86
C GLY A 131 28.48 10.07 -8.78
N ASP A 132 28.77 10.42 -7.51
CA ASP A 132 28.55 9.53 -6.38
C ASP A 132 27.07 9.22 -6.15
N LEU A 133 26.19 10.22 -6.30
CA LEU A 133 24.74 10.03 -6.24
C LEU A 133 24.25 9.12 -7.36
N LEU A 134 24.70 9.34 -8.61
CA LEU A 134 24.38 8.45 -9.72
C LEU A 134 24.80 7.01 -9.40
N ARG A 135 26.03 6.81 -8.91
CA ARG A 135 26.53 5.49 -8.51
C ARG A 135 25.69 4.87 -7.38
N MET A 136 25.30 5.67 -6.38
CA MET A 136 24.44 5.24 -5.28
C MET A 136 23.07 4.75 -5.80
N TYR A 137 22.40 5.56 -6.63
CA TYR A 137 21.10 5.21 -7.20
C TYR A 137 21.20 4.03 -8.17
N SER A 138 22.28 3.92 -8.94
CA SER A 138 22.54 2.76 -9.80
C SER A 138 22.65 1.46 -9.00
N ARG A 139 23.40 1.47 -7.89
CA ARG A 139 23.47 0.31 -6.98
C ARG A 139 22.14 0.00 -6.32
N TYR A 140 21.36 1.01 -5.97
CA TYR A 140 20.02 0.81 -5.41
C TYR A 140 19.07 0.17 -6.43
N ALA A 141 19.06 0.68 -7.66
CA ALA A 141 18.27 0.15 -8.77
C ALA A 141 18.62 -1.31 -9.08
N GLU A 142 19.91 -1.66 -9.17
CA GLU A 142 20.37 -3.04 -9.33
C GLU A 142 19.79 -3.98 -8.26
N ARG A 143 19.81 -3.56 -6.98
CA ARG A 143 19.26 -4.35 -5.86
C ARG A 143 17.75 -4.50 -5.90
N GLN A 144 17.03 -3.55 -6.49
CA GLN A 144 15.58 -3.63 -6.70
C GLN A 144 15.22 -4.37 -8.01
N GLY A 145 16.20 -4.79 -8.81
CA GLY A 145 15.97 -5.39 -10.13
C GLY A 145 15.46 -4.39 -11.18
N TRP A 146 15.75 -3.11 -11.00
CA TRP A 146 15.40 -2.06 -11.95
C TRP A 146 16.51 -1.84 -12.98
N GLN A 147 16.12 -1.38 -14.15
CA GLN A 147 17.03 -0.97 -15.22
C GLN A 147 17.24 0.54 -15.18
N ILE A 148 18.49 0.99 -15.35
CA ILE A 148 18.84 2.40 -15.54
C ILE A 148 19.37 2.62 -16.96
N GLU A 149 18.82 3.62 -17.64
CA GLU A 149 19.26 4.06 -18.96
C GLU A 149 19.69 5.52 -18.88
N THR A 150 20.97 5.83 -19.14
CA THR A 150 21.43 7.22 -19.25
C THR A 150 20.92 7.82 -20.56
N LEU A 151 20.27 8.98 -20.48
CA LEU A 151 19.71 9.68 -21.63
C LEU A 151 20.56 10.89 -22.03
N SER A 152 21.13 11.57 -21.04
CA SER A 152 21.97 12.75 -21.24
C SER A 152 22.95 12.86 -20.09
N GLU A 153 24.17 13.28 -20.40
CA GLU A 153 25.20 13.54 -19.41
C GLU A 153 26.05 14.75 -19.82
N SER A 154 26.42 15.55 -18.83
CA SER A 154 27.34 16.67 -18.93
C SER A 154 28.46 16.44 -17.91
N PRO A 155 29.65 16.00 -18.34
CA PRO A 155 30.74 15.70 -17.41
C PRO A 155 31.26 16.93 -16.65
N GLY A 156 31.73 16.71 -15.42
CA GLY A 156 32.54 17.68 -14.68
C GLY A 156 33.96 17.81 -15.27
N GLU A 157 34.66 18.90 -14.96
CA GLU A 157 36.02 19.14 -15.47
C GLU A 157 37.03 18.20 -14.81
N HIS A 158 36.90 17.97 -13.50
CA HIS A 158 37.77 17.08 -12.72
C HIS A 158 37.11 15.75 -12.33
N GLY A 159 36.04 15.35 -13.04
CA GLY A 159 35.30 14.12 -12.81
C GLY A 159 33.87 14.33 -12.34
N GLY A 160 33.11 13.23 -12.29
CA GLY A 160 31.67 13.27 -12.02
C GLY A 160 30.86 13.98 -13.11
N TYR A 161 29.73 14.59 -12.76
CA TYR A 161 28.78 15.18 -13.71
C TYR A 161 28.29 16.56 -13.25
N ARG A 162 28.30 17.54 -14.14
CA ARG A 162 27.52 18.78 -13.98
C ARG A 162 26.03 18.50 -14.03
N GLU A 163 25.61 17.62 -14.93
CA GLU A 163 24.23 17.15 -15.08
C GLU A 163 24.24 15.71 -15.60
N VAL A 164 23.33 14.88 -15.10
CA VAL A 164 23.04 13.57 -15.67
C VAL A 164 21.55 13.28 -15.54
N ILE A 165 20.95 12.83 -16.64
CA ILE A 165 19.53 12.47 -16.72
C ILE A 165 19.46 10.99 -17.09
N CYS A 166 18.84 10.21 -16.21
CA CYS A 166 18.63 8.78 -16.40
C CYS A 166 17.14 8.46 -16.39
N ARG A 167 16.74 7.47 -17.20
CA ARG A 167 15.45 6.79 -17.05
C ARG A 167 15.64 5.58 -16.14
N VAL A 168 14.81 5.48 -15.09
CA VAL A 168 14.78 4.32 -14.19
C VAL A 168 13.51 3.52 -14.46
N ILE A 169 13.67 2.29 -14.93
CA ILE A 169 12.61 1.42 -15.43
C ILE A 169 12.45 0.22 -14.49
N GLY A 170 11.24 -0.01 -14.00
CA GLY A 170 10.96 -1.13 -13.11
C GLY A 170 9.60 -1.02 -12.42
N SER A 171 9.24 -2.05 -11.67
CA SER A 171 8.02 -2.04 -10.87
C SER A 171 8.19 -1.18 -9.62
N GLY A 172 7.27 -0.24 -9.40
CA GLY A 172 7.20 0.55 -8.18
C GLY A 172 8.26 1.64 -8.03
N VAL A 173 8.95 2.04 -9.10
CA VAL A 173 10.11 2.96 -9.04
C VAL A 173 9.72 4.30 -8.41
N PHE A 174 8.66 4.96 -8.91
CA PHE A 174 8.21 6.24 -8.37
C PHE A 174 7.85 6.15 -6.88
N SER A 175 7.18 5.08 -6.46
CA SER A 175 6.77 4.92 -5.06
C SER A 175 7.94 4.94 -4.07
N LYS A 176 9.12 4.51 -4.52
CA LYS A 176 10.34 4.38 -3.73
C LYS A 176 11.28 5.59 -3.83
N LEU A 177 11.26 6.31 -4.95
CA LEU A 177 12.18 7.42 -5.24
C LEU A 177 11.51 8.80 -5.21
N LYS A 178 10.24 8.91 -4.78
CA LYS A 178 9.50 10.19 -4.73
C LYS A 178 9.96 11.18 -3.64
N PHE A 179 10.89 10.78 -2.77
CA PHE A 179 11.47 11.59 -1.69
C PHE A 179 12.99 11.44 -1.70
#